data_AF-A0A0M0JX45-F1
#
_entry.id   AF-A0A0M0JX45-F1
#
_cell.length_a   1.000
_cell.length_b   1.000
_cell.length_c   1.000
_cell.angle_alpha   90.00
_cell.angle_beta   90.00
_cell.angle_gamma   90.00
#
_symmetry.space_group_name_H-M   'P 1'
#
loop_
_entity.id
_entity.type
_entity.pdbx_description
1 polymer ?
#
loop_
_entity_poly.entity_id
_entity_poly.type
_entity_poly.pdbx_seq_one_letter_code
_entity_poly.pdbx_strand_id
1 'polypeptide(L)'
;MQAARSLATRSARRLMSTYSEKMDATGRPISPHITIYAWPTIAISSVMMRATGMMLSIGTAGIAFMALPSATMPQDFAQYMASSSLAAPTKFAVGFPLVYHWFGAIRHAVWDLKAWGFSNQAMLQSSYALAGASVVVSLGLAAYSMPVDKSKKK
;
A
#
# COMPACT_ATOMS: atom_id res chain seq x y z
N MET A 1 14.13 56.86 -14.05
CA MET A 1 14.63 56.07 -12.89
C MET A 1 13.68 54.96 -12.40
N GLN A 2 12.35 55.12 -12.43
CA GLN A 2 11.42 54.08 -11.94
C GLN A 2 11.42 52.76 -12.75
N ALA A 3 11.56 52.83 -14.08
CA ALA A 3 11.58 51.64 -14.94
C ALA A 3 12.80 50.71 -14.69
N ALA A 4 13.98 51.29 -14.46
CA ALA A 4 15.19 50.53 -14.14
C ALA A 4 15.12 49.84 -12.77
N ARG A 5 14.50 50.49 -11.78
CA ARG A 5 14.22 49.89 -10.46
C ARG A 5 13.28 48.68 -10.58
N SER A 6 12.19 48.82 -11.36
CA SER A 6 11.21 47.74 -11.65
C SER A 6 11.84 46.51 -12.31
N LEU A 7 12.75 46.70 -13.28
CA LEU A 7 13.45 45.61 -13.95
C LEU A 7 14.42 44.88 -13.02
N ALA A 8 15.14 45.61 -12.17
CA ALA A 8 16.03 45.01 -11.17
C ALA A 8 15.27 44.15 -10.15
N THR A 9 14.08 44.60 -9.70
CA THR A 9 13.24 43.83 -8.76
C THR A 9 12.65 42.58 -9.39
N ARG A 10 12.24 42.65 -10.66
CA ARG A 10 11.75 41.48 -11.42
C ARG A 10 12.85 40.45 -11.67
N SER A 11 14.07 40.90 -11.96
CA SER A 11 15.22 40.00 -12.19
C SER A 11 15.65 39.29 -10.90
N ALA A 12 15.70 40.01 -9.77
CA ALA A 12 15.97 39.43 -8.46
C ALA A 12 14.88 38.42 -8.05
N ARG A 13 13.60 38.76 -8.23
CA ARG A 13 12.48 37.84 -7.95
C ARG A 13 12.55 36.55 -8.80
N ARG A 14 12.96 36.66 -10.06
CA ARG A 14 13.12 35.51 -10.96
C ARG A 14 14.36 34.67 -10.64
N LEU A 15 15.42 35.27 -10.11
CA LEU A 15 16.61 34.53 -9.64
C LEU A 15 16.31 33.79 -8.33
N MET A 16 15.53 34.41 -7.45
CA MET A 16 15.16 33.82 -6.16
C MET A 16 13.97 32.85 -6.22
N SER A 17 13.22 32.81 -7.32
CA SER A 17 12.11 31.88 -7.45
C SER A 17 12.59 30.45 -7.73
N THR A 18 11.90 29.50 -7.12
CA THR A 18 12.13 28.07 -7.30
C THR A 18 11.82 27.64 -8.74
N TYR A 19 12.31 26.47 -9.14
CA TYR A 19 11.98 25.91 -10.45
C TYR A 19 10.47 25.76 -10.65
N SER A 20 9.75 25.27 -9.63
CA SER A 20 8.29 25.09 -9.69
C SER A 20 7.56 26.40 -9.93
N GLU A 21 7.89 27.45 -9.17
CA GLU A 21 7.28 28.79 -9.36
C GLU A 21 7.55 29.36 -10.77
N LYS A 22 8.76 29.11 -11.32
CA LYS A 22 9.10 29.51 -12.68
C LYS A 22 8.23 28.78 -13.70
N MET A 23 8.02 27.47 -13.52
CA MET A 23 7.24 26.64 -14.43
C MET A 23 5.74 26.95 -14.34
N ASP A 24 5.19 27.12 -13.14
CA ASP A 24 3.79 27.50 -12.94
C ASP A 24 3.48 28.85 -13.62
N ALA A 25 4.40 29.83 -13.51
CA ALA A 25 4.29 31.11 -14.19
C ALA A 25 4.30 31.03 -15.73
N THR A 26 4.74 29.91 -16.32
CA THR A 26 4.70 29.74 -17.78
C THR A 26 3.35 29.30 -18.33
N GLY A 27 2.43 28.82 -17.47
CA GLY A 27 1.16 28.24 -17.91
C GLY A 27 1.30 26.95 -18.75
N ARG A 28 2.49 26.33 -18.77
CA ARG A 28 2.72 25.08 -19.49
C ARG A 28 2.05 23.91 -18.76
N PRO A 29 1.31 23.04 -19.47
CA PRO A 29 0.72 21.87 -18.84
C PRO A 29 1.79 20.84 -18.49
N ILE A 30 1.51 20.03 -17.47
CA ILE A 30 2.31 18.86 -17.13
C ILE A 30 2.01 17.76 -18.15
N SER A 31 3.06 17.15 -18.71
CA SER A 31 2.91 16.01 -19.62
C SER A 31 2.14 14.86 -18.95
N PRO A 32 1.29 14.13 -19.67
CA PRO A 32 0.63 12.95 -19.12
C PRO A 32 1.66 11.94 -18.61
N HIS A 33 1.35 11.25 -17.51
CA HIS A 33 2.27 10.33 -16.83
C HIS A 33 1.56 9.00 -16.55
N ILE A 34 0.92 8.82 -15.39
CA ILE A 34 0.29 7.55 -14.99
C ILE A 34 -0.79 7.06 -15.98
N THR A 35 -1.38 7.98 -16.74
CA THR A 35 -2.43 7.68 -17.73
C THR A 35 -1.89 7.10 -19.04
N ILE A 36 -0.60 7.30 -19.34
CA ILE A 36 0.05 6.80 -20.57
C ILE A 36 1.25 5.88 -20.29
N TYR A 37 1.58 5.67 -19.01
CA TYR A 37 2.71 4.83 -18.61
C TYR A 37 2.40 3.35 -18.85
N ALA A 38 3.28 2.65 -19.55
CA ALA A 38 3.19 1.20 -19.74
C ALA A 38 3.60 0.52 -18.42
N TRP A 39 2.65 -0.04 -17.69
CA TRP A 39 2.86 -0.58 -16.34
C TRP A 39 3.68 -1.87 -16.33
N PRO A 40 4.95 -1.86 -15.88
CA PRO A 40 5.66 -3.11 -15.63
C PRO A 40 5.12 -3.75 -14.34
N THR A 41 5.20 -5.07 -14.26
CA THR A 41 4.71 -5.84 -13.10
C THR A 41 5.38 -5.41 -11.79
N ILE A 42 6.62 -4.94 -11.82
CA ILE A 42 7.28 -4.39 -10.64
C ILE A 42 6.65 -3.09 -10.13
N ALA A 43 6.19 -2.21 -11.01
CA ALA A 43 5.49 -0.99 -10.60
C ALA A 43 4.14 -1.34 -9.95
N ILE A 44 3.41 -2.30 -10.53
CA ILE A 44 2.17 -2.84 -9.93
C ILE A 44 2.48 -3.44 -8.55
N SER A 45 3.55 -4.24 -8.44
CA SER A 45 3.97 -4.83 -7.17
C SER A 45 4.27 -3.77 -6.10
N SER A 46 4.86 -2.63 -6.49
CA SER A 46 5.13 -1.48 -5.63
C SER A 46 3.84 -0.76 -5.20
N VAL A 47 2.86 -0.59 -6.10
CA VAL A 47 1.53 -0.05 -5.75
C VAL A 47 0.82 -0.97 -4.77
N MET A 48 0.85 -2.28 -5.00
CA MET A 48 0.26 -3.28 -4.12
C MET A 48 0.88 -3.27 -2.71
N MET A 49 2.18 -3.04 -2.57
CA MET A 49 2.83 -2.87 -1.26
C MET A 49 2.23 -1.69 -0.49
N ARG A 50 2.01 -0.56 -1.16
CA ARG A 50 1.37 0.62 -0.56
C ARG A 50 -0.09 0.37 -0.23
N ALA A 51 -0.84 -0.22 -1.17
CA ALA A 51 -2.26 -0.52 -0.98
C ALA A 51 -2.50 -1.47 0.19
N THR A 52 -1.71 -2.54 0.28
CA THR A 52 -1.78 -3.50 1.40
C THR A 52 -1.40 -2.86 2.73
N GLY A 53 -0.36 -2.01 2.76
CA GLY A 53 -0.01 -1.24 3.96
C GLY A 53 -1.13 -0.30 4.42
N MET A 54 -1.76 0.43 3.49
CA MET A 54 -2.91 1.28 3.79
C MET A 54 -4.11 0.48 4.31
N MET A 55 -4.44 -0.64 3.66
CA MET A 55 -5.53 -1.51 4.10
C MET A 55 -5.29 -2.04 5.52
N LEU A 56 -4.06 -2.45 5.85
CA LEU A 56 -3.70 -2.91 7.19
C LEU A 56 -3.81 -1.79 8.22
N SER A 57 -3.29 -0.59 7.92
CA SER A 57 -3.38 0.56 8.83
C SER A 57 -4.83 1.01 9.08
N ILE A 58 -5.65 1.05 8.03
CA ILE A 58 -7.07 1.37 8.15
C ILE A 58 -7.80 0.25 8.93
N GLY A 59 -7.47 -1.02 8.66
CA GLY A 59 -8.05 -2.16 9.35
C GLY A 59 -7.74 -2.17 10.85
N THR A 60 -6.49 -1.93 11.23
CA THR A 60 -6.09 -1.86 12.65
C THR A 60 -6.71 -0.67 13.36
N ALA A 61 -6.73 0.51 12.72
CA ALA A 61 -7.45 1.67 13.24
C ALA A 61 -8.95 1.38 13.41
N GLY A 62 -9.59 0.76 12.41
CA GLY A 62 -11.00 0.39 12.44
C GLY A 62 -11.33 -0.57 13.59
N ILE A 63 -10.48 -1.58 13.83
CA ILE A 63 -10.62 -2.48 14.98
C ILE A 63 -10.50 -1.71 16.31
N ALA A 64 -9.53 -0.80 16.41
CA ALA A 64 -9.35 0.03 17.60
C ALA A 64 -10.56 0.95 17.85
N PHE A 65 -11.09 1.59 16.82
CA PHE A 65 -12.31 2.41 16.91
C PHE A 65 -13.53 1.58 17.30
N MET A 66 -13.68 0.38 16.74
CA MET A 66 -14.77 -0.54 17.08
C MET A 66 -14.73 -0.99 18.54
N ALA A 67 -13.54 -1.06 19.15
CA ALA A 67 -13.37 -1.42 20.55
C ALA A 67 -13.72 -0.29 21.54
N LEU A 68 -13.88 0.97 21.09
CA LEU A 68 -14.14 2.11 21.97
C LEU A 68 -15.44 1.98 22.79
N PRO A 69 -16.58 1.55 22.22
CA PRO A 69 -17.81 1.39 22.99
C PRO A 69 -17.79 0.15 23.90
N SER A 70 -17.12 -0.92 23.47
CA SER A 70 -16.90 -2.14 24.26
C SER A 70 -15.75 -2.95 23.67
N ALA A 71 -14.88 -3.47 24.55
CA ALA A 71 -13.73 -4.28 24.18
C ALA A 71 -14.10 -5.62 23.51
N THR A 72 -15.34 -6.12 23.70
CA THR A 72 -15.79 -7.37 23.08
C THR A 72 -16.28 -7.19 21.65
N MET A 73 -16.62 -5.96 21.23
CA MET A 73 -17.25 -5.69 19.94
C MET A 73 -16.46 -6.23 18.73
N PRO A 74 -15.12 -6.08 18.66
CA PRO A 74 -14.36 -6.69 17.56
C PRO A 74 -14.44 -8.21 17.53
N GLN A 75 -14.46 -8.86 18.70
CA GLN A 75 -14.60 -10.31 18.80
C GLN A 75 -15.99 -10.75 18.36
N ASP A 76 -17.04 -10.05 18.81
CA ASP A 76 -18.43 -10.36 18.48
C ASP A 76 -18.66 -10.17 16.96
N PHE A 77 -18.12 -9.11 16.37
CA PHE A 77 -18.15 -8.88 14.92
C PHE A 77 -17.41 -9.99 14.15
N ALA A 78 -16.22 -10.40 14.62
CA ALA A 78 -15.48 -11.49 13.99
C ALA A 78 -16.25 -12.83 14.05
N GLN A 79 -16.93 -13.12 15.17
CA GLN A 79 -17.77 -14.31 15.32
C GLN A 79 -18.99 -14.27 14.39
N TYR A 80 -19.63 -13.11 14.26
CA TYR A 80 -20.73 -12.91 13.31
C TYR A 80 -20.28 -13.13 11.87
N MET A 81 -19.14 -12.55 11.47
CA MET A 81 -18.59 -12.76 10.12
C MET A 81 -18.23 -14.23 9.88
N ALA A 82 -17.67 -14.91 10.89
CA ALA A 82 -17.29 -16.32 10.81
C ALA A 82 -18.50 -17.28 10.69
N SER A 83 -19.68 -16.90 11.18
CA SER A 83 -20.91 -17.69 11.04
C SER A 83 -21.69 -17.39 9.76
N SER A 84 -21.31 -16.33 9.03
CA SER A 84 -21.94 -15.93 7.77
C SER A 84 -21.36 -16.67 6.55
N SER A 85 -22.06 -16.60 5.42
CA SER A 85 -21.54 -17.07 4.12
C SER A 85 -20.30 -16.30 3.65
N LEU A 86 -19.97 -15.17 4.29
CA LEU A 86 -18.82 -14.34 3.98
C LEU A 86 -17.55 -14.74 4.75
N ALA A 87 -17.59 -15.79 5.57
CA ALA A 87 -16.46 -16.20 6.40
C ALA A 87 -15.15 -16.37 5.60
N ALA A 88 -15.16 -17.15 4.52
CA ALA A 88 -13.97 -17.37 3.70
C ALA A 88 -13.50 -16.10 2.96
N PRO A 89 -14.36 -15.34 2.26
CA PRO A 89 -14.00 -14.05 1.68
C PRO A 89 -13.40 -13.07 2.68
N THR A 90 -13.96 -12.94 3.88
CA THR A 90 -13.44 -12.03 4.92
C THR A 90 -12.08 -12.47 5.43
N LYS A 91 -11.88 -13.77 5.66
CA LYS A 91 -10.57 -14.31 6.04
C LYS A 91 -9.52 -14.03 4.97
N PHE A 92 -9.87 -14.19 3.69
CA PHE A 92 -8.97 -13.86 2.58
C PHE A 92 -8.69 -12.36 2.49
N ALA A 93 -9.71 -11.50 2.64
CA ALA A 93 -9.60 -10.05 2.58
C ALA A 93 -8.67 -9.48 3.66
N VAL A 94 -8.58 -10.13 4.82
CA VAL A 94 -7.62 -9.78 5.88
C VAL A 94 -6.27 -10.48 5.67
N GLY A 95 -6.28 -11.76 5.32
CA GLY A 95 -5.06 -12.56 5.17
C GLY A 95 -4.19 -12.17 3.98
N PHE A 96 -4.77 -11.82 2.85
CA PHE A 96 -4.03 -11.39 1.65
C PHE A 96 -3.17 -10.15 1.87
N PRO A 97 -3.71 -9.01 2.32
CA PRO A 97 -2.89 -7.83 2.54
C PRO A 97 -1.82 -8.06 3.59
N LEU A 98 -2.11 -8.82 4.65
CA LEU A 98 -1.13 -9.16 5.67
C LEU A 98 0.06 -9.93 5.09
N VAL A 99 -0.20 -11.02 4.37
CA VAL A 99 0.85 -11.88 3.79
C VAL A 99 1.63 -11.14 2.71
N TYR A 100 0.95 -10.46 1.79
CA TYR A 100 1.60 -9.72 0.70
C TYR A 100 2.50 -8.61 1.24
N HIS A 101 2.02 -7.85 2.23
CA HIS A 101 2.80 -6.79 2.84
C HIS A 101 4.02 -7.34 3.57
N TRP A 102 3.88 -8.45 4.31
CA TRP A 102 4.98 -9.07 5.03
C TRP A 102 6.06 -9.65 4.11
N PHE A 103 5.67 -10.46 3.12
CA PHE A 103 6.62 -11.04 2.17
C PHE A 103 7.29 -9.97 1.32
N GLY A 104 6.54 -8.95 0.90
CA GLY A 104 7.14 -7.85 0.16
C GLY A 104 8.04 -6.98 1.04
N ALA A 105 7.77 -6.83 2.34
CA ALA A 105 8.66 -6.14 3.28
C ALA A 105 10.00 -6.89 3.42
N ILE A 106 9.97 -8.22 3.49
CA ILE A 106 11.20 -9.05 3.44
C ILE A 106 11.97 -8.79 2.14
N ARG A 107 11.28 -8.80 1.00
CA ARG A 107 11.90 -8.51 -0.30
C ARG A 107 12.55 -7.12 -0.32
N HIS A 108 11.85 -6.10 0.16
CA HIS A 108 12.39 -4.73 0.26
C HIS A 108 13.59 -4.66 1.21
N ALA A 109 13.55 -5.32 2.37
CA ALA A 109 14.69 -5.38 3.28
C ALA A 109 15.92 -6.04 2.62
N VAL A 110 15.72 -7.11 1.84
CA VAL A 110 16.81 -7.75 1.07
C VAL A 110 17.38 -6.80 0.02
N TRP A 111 16.52 -6.06 -0.69
CA TRP A 111 16.93 -5.04 -1.64
C TRP A 111 17.75 -3.92 -0.98
N ASP A 112 17.25 -3.38 0.12
CA ASP A 112 17.86 -2.22 0.79
C ASP A 112 19.17 -2.58 1.50
N LEU A 113 19.25 -3.76 2.13
CA LEU A 113 20.42 -4.16 2.93
C LEU A 113 21.52 -4.84 2.10
N LYS A 114 21.15 -5.50 1.00
CA LYS A 114 22.08 -6.37 0.25
C LYS A 114 22.19 -6.04 -1.23
N ALA A 115 21.29 -5.22 -1.79
CA ALA A 115 21.16 -5.00 -3.22
C ALA A 115 21.04 -6.31 -4.03
N TRP A 116 20.53 -7.38 -3.43
CA TRP A 116 20.38 -8.67 -4.10
C TRP A 116 19.16 -8.67 -5.02
N GLY A 117 19.32 -9.24 -6.22
CA GLY A 117 18.23 -9.31 -7.20
C GLY A 117 17.93 -7.98 -7.91
N PHE A 118 18.86 -7.03 -7.92
CA PHE A 118 18.78 -5.76 -8.67
C PHE A 118 19.11 -5.92 -10.18
N SER A 119 18.47 -6.89 -10.82
CA SER A 119 18.43 -6.99 -12.28
C SER A 119 16.97 -7.01 -12.73
N ASN A 120 16.69 -6.49 -13.93
CA ASN A 120 15.32 -6.42 -14.45
C ASN A 120 14.62 -7.80 -14.39
N GLN A 121 15.35 -8.87 -14.73
CA GLN A 121 14.82 -10.23 -14.70
C GLN A 121 14.52 -10.72 -13.28
N ALA A 122 15.46 -10.54 -12.34
CA ALA A 122 15.26 -10.98 -10.95
C ALA A 122 14.14 -10.18 -10.25
N MET A 123 14.04 -8.88 -10.56
CA MET A 123 12.97 -8.00 -10.10
C MET A 123 11.58 -8.42 -10.62
N LEU A 124 11.49 -8.85 -11.88
CA LEU A 124 10.27 -9.41 -12.48
C LEU A 124 9.90 -10.75 -11.83
N GLN A 125 10.85 -11.67 -11.72
CA GLN A 125 10.64 -13.00 -11.13
C GLN A 125 10.19 -12.90 -9.67
N SER A 126 10.88 -12.06 -8.87
CA SER A 126 10.52 -11.85 -7.48
C SER A 126 9.15 -11.16 -7.31
N SER A 127 8.68 -10.40 -8.31
CA SER A 127 7.32 -9.83 -8.29
C SER A 127 6.25 -10.88 -8.53
N TYR A 128 6.47 -11.81 -9.46
CA TYR A 128 5.56 -12.96 -9.65
C TYR A 128 5.58 -13.91 -8.45
N ALA A 129 6.76 -14.21 -7.92
CA ALA A 129 6.91 -15.05 -6.74
C ALA A 129 6.18 -14.45 -5.53
N LEU A 130 6.33 -13.13 -5.29
CA LEU A 130 5.62 -12.43 -4.22
C LEU A 130 4.10 -12.55 -4.40
N ALA A 131 3.57 -12.24 -5.58
CA ALA A 131 2.14 -12.32 -5.84
C ALA A 131 1.60 -13.75 -5.68
N GLY A 132 2.26 -14.73 -6.31
CA GLY A 132 1.85 -16.13 -6.25
C GLY A 132 1.90 -16.72 -4.84
N ALA A 133 3.01 -16.52 -4.13
CA ALA A 133 3.15 -16.99 -2.75
C ALA A 133 2.10 -16.36 -1.83
N SER A 134 1.81 -15.07 -2.00
CA SER A 134 0.79 -14.39 -1.20
C SER A 134 -0.60 -14.95 -1.45
N VAL A 135 -0.99 -15.18 -2.71
CA VAL A 135 -2.29 -15.79 -3.03
C VAL A 135 -2.39 -17.18 -2.43
N VAL A 136 -1.40 -18.04 -2.63
CA VAL A 136 -1.42 -19.43 -2.15
C VAL A 136 -1.52 -19.49 -0.62
N VAL A 137 -0.67 -18.74 0.08
CA VAL A 137 -0.67 -18.75 1.55
C VAL A 137 -1.98 -18.17 2.09
N SER A 138 -2.48 -17.07 1.53
CA SER A 138 -3.72 -16.46 2.01
C SER A 138 -4.96 -17.30 1.70
N LEU A 139 -5.00 -18.03 0.59
CA LEU A 139 -6.04 -19.02 0.33
C LEU A 139 -5.97 -20.18 1.33
N GLY A 140 -4.77 -20.67 1.63
CA GLY A 140 -4.56 -21.69 2.66
C GLY A 140 -5.05 -21.24 4.04
N LEU A 141 -4.72 -20.01 4.45
CA LEU A 141 -5.22 -19.40 5.69
C LEU A 141 -6.74 -19.20 5.69
N ALA A 142 -7.32 -18.83 4.55
CA ALA A 142 -8.77 -18.68 4.43
C ALA A 142 -9.50 -20.03 4.55
N ALA A 143 -8.95 -21.08 3.92
CA ALA A 143 -9.51 -22.43 3.96
C ALA A 143 -9.34 -23.13 5.31
N TYR A 144 -8.24 -22.86 6.02
CA TYR A 144 -7.97 -23.48 7.32
C TYR A 144 -8.71 -22.74 8.45
N SER A 145 -9.64 -23.43 9.12
CA SER A 145 -10.31 -22.93 10.33
C SER A 145 -9.95 -23.82 11.51
N MET A 146 -9.59 -23.22 12.65
CA MET A 146 -9.26 -24.00 13.84
C MET A 146 -10.50 -24.76 14.34
N PRO A 147 -10.32 -26.00 14.85
CA PRO A 147 -11.41 -26.72 15.49
C PRO A 147 -11.98 -25.87 16.63
N VAL A 148 -13.31 -25.75 16.68
CA VAL A 148 -13.99 -25.08 17.81
C VAL A 148 -13.72 -25.91 19.06
N ASP A 149 -13.08 -25.30 20.05
CA ASP A 149 -12.90 -25.91 21.37
C ASP A 149 -14.27 -26.16 22.00
N LYS A 150 -14.67 -27.44 22.04
CA LYS A 150 -15.97 -27.88 22.56
C LYS A 150 -16.07 -27.75 24.09
N SER A 151 -14.96 -27.48 24.80
CA SER A 151 -14.94 -27.38 26.26
C SER A 151 -15.62 -26.11 26.80
N LYS A 152 -15.86 -25.09 25.97
CA LYS A 152 -16.46 -23.81 26.36
C LYS A 152 -17.96 -23.68 26.07
N LYS A 153 -18.63 -24.76 25.64
CA LYS A 153 -20.10 -24.80 25.59
C LYS A 153 -20.62 -25.00 27.01
N LYS A 154 -21.00 -23.90 27.68
CA LYS A 154 -21.90 -23.91 28.84
C LYS A 154 -23.31 -23.60 28.37
#